data_AF-W0IUF0-F1
#
_entry.id   AF-W0IUF0-F1
#
_cell.length_a   1.000
_cell.length_b   1.000
_cell.length_c   1.000
_cell.angle_alpha   90.00
_cell.angle_beta   90.00
_cell.angle_gamma   90.00
#
_symmetry.space_group_name_H-M   'P 1'
#
loop_
_entity.id
_entity.type
_entity.pdbx_description
1 polymer ?
#
loop_
_entity_poly.entity_id
_entity_poly.type
_entity_poly.pdbx_seq_one_letter_code
_entity_poly.pdbx_strand_id
1 'polypeptide(L)'
;MESVSGPESSGKPLLYIILGAAGSGRREVIADLVADGLGEEDNAVLLLPEGEAAAGEALADVTTAHWQLEAGTIDAQVPAGATHVFFLTDGRGNPVDQLEALVPWSRAAGLEVARVITVVNCQLAEHHTELLAWYDACIHFSDVTLLHRREGVANKWMSDFQARYRDRYYPCLFELVKGSRVRNPALVLESEARRMSHAFDADEWAGISLEGVEFGTEDEEDDEGDRLAPSGKSGKKAKRAAKKKEAADKEDDDGMDLPEIDPYFERRAGGQRIRVIPDVSRFL
;
A
#
# COMPACT_ATOMS: atom_id res chain seq x y z
N MET A 1 9.34 -44.80 20.15
CA MET A 1 8.54 -43.58 20.34
C MET A 1 8.87 -42.69 19.18
N GLU A 2 8.17 -42.89 18.06
CA GLU A 2 8.25 -42.00 16.92
C GLU A 2 7.44 -40.76 17.26
N SER A 3 8.10 -39.61 17.27
CA SER A 3 7.50 -38.30 17.41
C SER A 3 6.65 -38.04 16.16
N VAL A 4 5.33 -38.02 16.34
CA VAL A 4 4.39 -37.56 15.32
C VAL A 4 4.59 -36.05 15.18
N SER A 5 5.23 -35.62 14.09
CA SER A 5 5.17 -34.24 13.64
C SER A 5 3.72 -33.93 13.30
N GLY A 6 3.11 -32.97 14.01
CA GLY A 6 1.82 -32.41 13.63
C GLY A 6 1.88 -31.83 12.21
N PRO A 7 0.74 -31.66 11.54
CA PRO A 7 0.72 -31.08 10.21
C PRO A 7 1.27 -29.65 10.27
N GLU A 8 2.41 -29.43 9.62
CA GLU A 8 2.84 -28.07 9.27
C GLU A 8 1.72 -27.45 8.45
N SER A 9 1.08 -26.40 8.96
CA SER A 9 0.13 -25.62 8.17
C SER A 9 0.92 -25.01 7.00
N SER A 10 0.65 -25.51 5.80
CA SER A 10 1.51 -25.37 4.62
C SER A 10 1.35 -24.02 3.90
N GLY A 11 1.30 -22.92 4.64
CA GLY A 11 1.13 -21.56 4.11
C GLY A 11 2.16 -20.59 4.68
N LYS A 12 2.53 -19.56 3.91
CA LYS A 12 3.35 -18.45 4.44
C LYS A 12 2.53 -17.72 5.51
N PRO A 13 3.14 -17.27 6.63
CA PRO A 13 2.43 -16.47 7.61
C PRO A 13 1.91 -15.18 6.97
N LEU A 14 0.69 -14.79 7.35
CA LEU A 14 0.00 -13.61 6.83
C LEU A 14 0.44 -12.36 7.59
N LEU A 15 0.89 -11.34 6.86
CA LEU A 15 1.32 -10.05 7.39
C LEU A 15 0.21 -8.99 7.24
N TYR A 16 -0.18 -8.42 8.37
CA TYR A 16 -1.11 -7.32 8.51
C TYR A 16 -0.35 -6.07 8.94
N ILE A 17 -0.17 -5.11 8.03
CA ILE A 17 0.55 -3.86 8.30
C ILE A 17 -0.44 -2.83 8.84
N ILE A 18 -0.20 -2.33 10.05
CA ILE A 18 -1.11 -1.43 10.76
C ILE A 18 -0.56 0.00 10.76
N LEU A 19 -1.13 0.82 9.88
CA LEU A 19 -0.82 2.24 9.71
C LEU A 19 -1.72 3.13 10.55
N GLY A 20 -1.28 4.36 10.79
CA GLY A 20 -2.03 5.40 11.49
C GLY A 20 -1.17 6.16 12.50
N ALA A 21 -1.58 7.39 12.81
CA ALA A 21 -0.83 8.24 13.73
C ALA A 21 -0.85 7.66 15.16
N ALA A 22 0.14 8.00 15.98
CA ALA A 22 0.13 7.61 17.39
C ALA A 22 -1.15 8.15 18.06
N GLY A 23 -1.77 7.34 18.93
CA GLY A 23 -3.04 7.69 19.58
C GLY A 23 -4.31 7.46 18.73
N SER A 24 -4.20 7.01 17.47
CA SER A 24 -5.39 6.72 16.64
C SER A 24 -6.21 5.50 17.08
N GLY A 25 -5.74 4.75 18.08
CA GLY A 25 -6.43 3.56 18.60
C GLY A 25 -6.03 2.25 17.90
N ARG A 26 -4.92 2.23 17.14
CA ARG A 26 -4.40 1.05 16.44
C ARG A 26 -4.33 -0.20 17.31
N ARG A 27 -3.87 -0.09 18.55
CA ARG A 27 -3.74 -1.22 19.48
C ARG A 27 -5.08 -1.78 19.92
N GLU A 28 -6.06 -0.91 20.16
CA GLU A 28 -7.41 -1.32 20.51
C GLU A 28 -8.05 -2.08 19.34
N VAL A 29 -7.83 -1.60 18.12
CA VAL A 29 -8.26 -2.27 16.89
C VAL A 29 -7.56 -3.62 16.74
N ILE A 30 -6.24 -3.71 16.92
CA ILE A 30 -5.52 -5.00 16.84
C ILE A 30 -6.07 -5.98 17.87
N ALA A 31 -6.34 -5.53 19.10
CA ALA A 31 -6.91 -6.38 20.14
C ALA A 31 -8.29 -6.94 19.72
N ASP A 32 -9.16 -6.10 19.16
CA ASP A 32 -10.47 -6.51 18.64
C ASP A 32 -10.35 -7.47 17.45
N LEU A 33 -9.42 -7.21 16.52
CA LEU A 33 -9.16 -8.07 15.37
C LEU A 33 -8.64 -9.45 15.78
N VAL A 34 -7.73 -9.50 16.76
CA VAL A 34 -7.21 -10.78 17.28
C VAL A 34 -8.28 -11.54 18.04
N ALA A 35 -9.06 -10.85 18.89
CA ALA A 35 -10.06 -11.50 19.74
C ALA A 35 -11.26 -12.05 18.96
N ASP A 36 -11.74 -11.33 17.94
CA ASP A 36 -13.00 -11.63 17.25
C ASP A 36 -12.84 -11.90 15.74
N GLY A 37 -11.61 -11.83 15.21
CA GLY A 37 -11.32 -12.02 13.78
C GLY A 37 -10.53 -13.28 13.44
N LEU A 38 -9.87 -13.90 14.41
CA LEU A 38 -9.03 -15.09 14.21
C LEU A 38 -9.71 -16.37 14.70
N GLY A 39 -9.31 -17.51 14.12
CA GLY A 39 -9.73 -18.84 14.55
C GLY A 39 -8.90 -19.39 15.72
N GLU A 40 -9.35 -20.49 16.32
CA GLU A 40 -8.70 -21.10 17.50
C GLU A 40 -7.28 -21.63 17.21
N GLU A 41 -7.00 -21.99 15.96
CA GLU A 41 -5.70 -22.52 15.51
C GLU A 41 -4.74 -21.42 15.04
N ASP A 42 -5.19 -20.15 15.03
CA ASP A 42 -4.38 -19.04 14.59
C ASP A 42 -3.44 -18.54 15.70
N ASN A 43 -2.17 -18.38 15.35
CA ASN A 43 -1.15 -17.85 16.23
C ASN A 43 -0.81 -16.42 15.82
N ALA A 44 -1.35 -15.45 16.58
CA ALA A 44 -1.12 -14.03 16.40
C ALA A 44 0.19 -13.59 17.07
N VAL A 45 1.02 -12.89 16.29
CA VAL A 45 2.18 -12.14 16.76
C VAL A 45 1.97 -10.66 16.50
N LEU A 46 2.35 -9.83 17.46
CA LEU A 46 2.43 -8.38 17.31
C LEU A 46 3.89 -7.92 17.29
N LEU A 47 4.31 -7.32 16.18
CA LEU A 47 5.59 -6.63 16.05
C LEU A 47 5.41 -5.15 16.39
N LEU A 48 6.09 -4.70 17.45
CA LEU A 48 6.04 -3.33 17.96
C LEU A 48 7.31 -2.56 17.64
N PRO A 49 7.23 -1.26 17.30
CA PRO A 49 8.43 -0.44 17.20
C PRO A 49 9.08 -0.33 18.59
N GLU A 50 10.40 -0.45 18.67
CA GLU A 50 11.13 -0.47 19.96
C GLU A 50 10.90 0.80 20.82
N GLY A 51 10.62 1.94 20.17
CA GLY A 51 10.32 3.20 20.84
C GLY A 51 8.88 3.35 21.38
N GLU A 52 7.97 2.40 21.11
CA GLU A 52 6.61 2.46 21.65
C GLU A 52 6.44 1.68 22.97
N ALA A 53 5.46 2.10 23.78
CA ALA A 53 5.09 1.42 25.01
C ALA A 53 4.69 -0.06 24.77
N ALA A 54 4.77 -0.90 25.81
CA ALA A 54 4.32 -2.29 25.77
C ALA A 54 2.86 -2.41 25.29
N ALA A 55 2.50 -3.56 24.69
CA ALA A 55 1.22 -3.81 23.99
C ALA A 55 -0.04 -3.39 24.77
N GLY A 56 0.01 -3.42 26.10
CA GLY A 56 -1.10 -3.11 27.00
C GLY A 56 -1.87 -4.37 27.39
N GLU A 57 -2.74 -4.26 28.39
CA GLU A 57 -3.45 -5.43 28.98
C GLU A 57 -4.34 -6.16 27.97
N ALA A 58 -4.97 -5.44 27.04
CA ALA A 58 -5.85 -6.03 26.03
C ALA A 58 -5.12 -6.94 25.01
N LEU A 59 -3.79 -6.90 24.99
CA LEU A 59 -2.93 -7.71 24.13
C LEU A 59 -1.97 -8.58 24.95
N ALA A 60 -2.26 -8.81 26.24
CA ALA A 60 -1.38 -9.55 27.14
C ALA A 60 -1.15 -11.02 26.72
N ASP A 61 -2.16 -11.63 26.09
CA ASP A 61 -2.09 -13.01 25.59
C ASP A 61 -1.51 -13.13 24.18
N VAL A 62 -1.19 -11.99 23.54
CA VAL A 62 -0.60 -11.95 22.20
C VAL A 62 0.93 -11.98 22.31
N THR A 63 1.58 -12.86 21.56
CA THR A 63 3.05 -12.90 21.52
C THR A 63 3.56 -11.59 20.92
N THR A 64 4.46 -10.92 21.63
CA THR A 64 5.05 -9.64 21.18
C THR A 64 6.52 -9.78 20.87
N ALA A 65 6.96 -9.12 19.81
CA ALA A 65 8.37 -8.90 19.50
C ALA A 65 8.56 -7.46 19.01
N HIS A 66 9.82 -7.05 18.88
CA HIS A 66 10.17 -5.67 18.55
C HIS A 66 10.82 -5.55 17.18
N TRP A 67 10.73 -4.34 16.61
CA TRP A 67 11.43 -3.99 15.39
C TRP A 67 12.02 -2.58 15.47
N GLN A 68 13.06 -2.33 14.67
CA GLN A 68 13.66 -1.02 14.45
C GLN A 68 13.83 -0.73 12.96
N LEU A 69 13.81 0.55 12.59
CA LEU A 69 14.19 1.00 11.25
C LEU A 69 15.57 1.67 11.31
N GLU A 70 16.56 1.02 10.74
CA GLU A 70 17.94 1.52 10.67
C GLU A 70 18.36 1.67 9.21
N ALA A 71 18.77 2.88 8.83
CA ALA A 71 19.27 3.18 7.48
C ALA A 71 18.34 2.68 6.34
N GLY A 72 17.02 2.73 6.54
CA GLY A 72 16.02 2.26 5.56
C GLY A 72 15.78 0.75 5.53
N THR A 73 16.32 0.00 6.50
CA THR A 73 16.12 -1.45 6.65
C THR A 73 15.44 -1.76 7.97
N ILE A 74 14.51 -2.71 7.95
CA ILE A 74 13.85 -3.20 9.15
C ILE A 74 14.68 -4.31 9.76
N ASP A 75 15.05 -4.13 11.03
CA ASP A 75 15.57 -5.20 11.88
C ASP A 75 14.43 -5.73 12.76
N ALA A 76 14.00 -6.96 12.50
CA ALA A 76 12.94 -7.63 13.23
C ALA A 76 13.03 -9.15 13.03
N GLN A 77 12.63 -9.90 14.05
CA GLN A 77 12.50 -11.35 13.97
C GLN A 77 11.03 -11.76 14.19
N VAL A 78 10.52 -12.60 13.30
CA VAL A 78 9.19 -13.19 13.45
C VAL A 78 9.31 -14.41 14.38
N PRO A 79 8.61 -14.43 15.53
CA PRO A 79 8.55 -15.59 16.40
C PRO A 79 8.10 -16.86 15.65
N ALA A 80 8.70 -17.99 16.01
CA ALA A 80 8.39 -19.27 15.38
C ALA A 80 6.92 -19.69 15.60
N GLY A 81 6.32 -20.30 14.57
CA GLY A 81 4.94 -20.78 14.62
C GLY A 81 3.88 -19.70 14.46
N ALA A 82 4.24 -18.46 14.13
CA ALA A 82 3.29 -17.41 13.80
C ALA A 82 2.51 -17.77 12.53
N THR A 83 1.17 -17.65 12.56
CA THR A 83 0.34 -17.73 11.36
C THR A 83 -0.13 -16.33 10.92
N HIS A 84 -0.31 -15.42 11.87
CA HIS A 84 -0.74 -14.04 11.64
C HIS A 84 0.23 -13.07 12.31
N VAL A 85 0.87 -12.22 11.53
CA VAL A 85 1.82 -11.20 12.01
C VAL A 85 1.18 -9.83 11.85
N PHE A 86 0.88 -9.17 12.96
CA PHE A 86 0.46 -7.77 13.00
C PHE A 86 1.70 -6.89 13.15
N PHE A 87 2.05 -6.15 12.11
CA PHE A 87 3.16 -5.20 12.15
C PHE A 87 2.61 -3.80 12.45
N LEU A 88 2.79 -3.34 13.69
CA LEU A 88 2.41 -1.98 14.06
C LEU A 88 3.51 -1.01 13.63
N THR A 89 3.20 -0.06 12.75
CA THR A 89 4.18 0.96 12.36
C THR A 89 4.43 1.96 13.49
N ASP A 90 5.54 2.70 13.48
CA ASP A 90 5.68 3.88 14.34
C ASP A 90 4.77 4.99 13.83
N GLY A 91 3.78 5.34 14.67
CA GLY A 91 2.77 6.35 14.34
C GLY A 91 3.26 7.80 14.48
N ARG A 92 4.52 8.01 14.88
CA ARG A 92 5.20 9.31 14.87
C ARG A 92 6.14 9.48 13.67
N GLY A 93 6.47 8.38 13.00
CA GLY A 93 7.35 8.36 11.85
C GLY A 93 6.65 8.67 10.52
N ASN A 94 7.46 8.68 9.46
CA ASN A 94 6.97 8.74 8.10
C ASN A 94 6.45 7.34 7.69
N PRO A 95 5.17 7.18 7.31
CA PRO A 95 4.62 5.89 6.94
C PRO A 95 5.24 5.35 5.64
N VAL A 96 5.63 6.22 4.71
CA VAL A 96 6.18 5.80 3.42
C VAL A 96 7.59 5.25 3.59
N ASP A 97 8.42 5.86 4.44
CA ASP A 97 9.76 5.35 4.75
C ASP A 97 9.69 3.94 5.36
N GLN A 98 8.69 3.69 6.23
CA GLN A 98 8.47 2.39 6.85
C GLN A 98 7.92 1.36 5.86
N LEU A 99 6.96 1.75 5.01
CA LEU A 99 6.39 0.86 3.98
C LEU A 99 7.42 0.46 2.93
N GLU A 100 8.26 1.40 2.48
CA GLU A 100 9.36 1.13 1.53
C GLU A 100 10.33 0.09 2.11
N ALA A 101 10.64 0.17 3.40
CA ALA A 101 11.49 -0.80 4.09
C ALA A 101 10.78 -2.16 4.36
N LEU A 102 9.46 -2.15 4.53
CA LEU A 102 8.63 -3.35 4.73
C LEU A 102 8.57 -4.25 3.50
N VAL A 103 8.62 -3.68 2.29
CA VAL A 103 8.56 -4.44 1.04
C VAL A 103 9.67 -5.52 0.98
N PRO A 104 10.97 -5.17 1.00
CA PRO A 104 12.03 -6.18 0.96
C PRO A 104 12.10 -7.03 2.23
N TRP A 105 11.79 -6.46 3.40
CA TRP A 105 11.82 -7.19 4.66
C TRP A 105 10.78 -8.32 4.70
N SER A 106 9.53 -8.06 4.30
CA SER A 106 8.46 -9.06 4.31
C SER A 106 8.77 -10.23 3.38
N ARG A 107 9.33 -9.94 2.19
CA ARG A 107 9.81 -10.94 1.23
C ARG A 107 10.94 -11.80 1.84
N ALA A 108 11.94 -11.17 2.43
CA ALA A 108 13.06 -11.86 3.07
C ALA A 108 12.64 -12.70 4.29
N ALA A 109 11.66 -12.22 5.07
CA ALA A 109 11.08 -12.93 6.19
C ALA A 109 10.12 -14.07 5.77
N GLY A 110 9.85 -14.24 4.48
CA GLY A 110 8.96 -15.28 3.96
C GLY A 110 7.48 -15.05 4.27
N LEU A 111 7.08 -13.79 4.52
CA LEU A 111 5.72 -13.40 4.85
C LEU A 111 4.90 -13.09 3.59
N GLU A 112 3.59 -13.30 3.65
CA GLU A 112 2.64 -12.88 2.63
C GLU A 112 1.84 -11.67 3.12
N VAL A 113 1.86 -10.55 2.39
CA VAL A 113 1.14 -9.33 2.81
C VAL A 113 -0.36 -9.48 2.56
N ALA A 114 -1.09 -9.90 3.58
CA ALA A 114 -2.54 -10.07 3.52
C ALA A 114 -3.28 -8.73 3.42
N ARG A 115 -2.91 -7.78 4.29
CA ARG A 115 -3.62 -6.50 4.45
C ARG A 115 -2.69 -5.38 4.90
N VAL A 116 -2.94 -4.19 4.39
CA VAL A 116 -2.50 -2.92 4.97
C VAL A 116 -3.74 -2.21 5.48
N ILE A 117 -3.77 -1.93 6.78
CA ILE A 117 -4.92 -1.36 7.47
C ILE A 117 -4.51 0.00 8.02
N THR A 118 -5.17 1.08 7.57
CA THR A 118 -4.98 2.42 8.15
C THR A 118 -6.06 2.71 9.18
N VAL A 119 -5.64 3.00 10.41
CA VAL A 119 -6.52 3.52 11.47
C VAL A 119 -6.42 5.03 11.52
N VAL A 120 -7.46 5.70 11.03
CA VAL A 120 -7.57 7.16 10.97
C VAL A 120 -8.05 7.69 12.32
N ASN A 121 -7.33 8.67 12.87
CA ASN A 121 -7.83 9.48 13.98
C ASN A 121 -8.64 10.64 13.39
N CYS A 122 -9.96 10.51 13.36
CA CYS A 122 -10.82 11.48 12.68
C CYS A 122 -10.78 12.87 13.33
N GLN A 123 -10.69 12.96 14.65
CA GLN A 123 -10.49 14.24 15.35
C GLN A 123 -9.20 14.93 14.90
N LEU A 124 -8.08 14.19 14.89
CA LEU A 124 -6.78 14.74 14.49
C LEU A 124 -6.81 15.23 13.03
N ALA A 125 -7.39 14.43 12.13
CA ALA A 125 -7.52 14.77 10.72
C ALA A 125 -8.47 15.95 10.45
N GLU A 126 -9.52 16.12 11.26
CA GLU A 126 -10.44 17.27 11.18
C GLU A 126 -9.78 18.56 11.66
N HIS A 127 -9.02 18.50 12.77
CA HIS A 127 -8.35 19.66 13.35
C HIS A 127 -7.14 20.13 12.54
N HIS A 128 -6.44 19.22 11.86
CA HIS A 128 -5.21 19.50 11.13
C HIS A 128 -5.31 19.02 9.69
N THR A 129 -5.94 19.84 8.84
CA THR A 129 -6.17 19.51 7.42
C THR A 129 -4.89 19.27 6.62
N GLU A 130 -3.74 19.75 7.10
CA GLU A 130 -2.42 19.49 6.53
C GLU A 130 -2.11 17.98 6.55
N LEU A 131 -2.52 17.27 7.61
CA LEU A 131 -2.32 15.83 7.76
C LEU A 131 -3.12 15.01 6.74
N LEU A 132 -4.02 15.61 5.97
CA LEU A 132 -4.71 14.89 4.90
C LEU A 132 -3.72 14.33 3.87
N ALA A 133 -2.61 15.01 3.59
CA ALA A 133 -1.56 14.47 2.71
C ALA A 133 -0.82 13.27 3.34
N TRP A 134 -0.70 13.24 4.68
CA TRP A 134 -0.15 12.10 5.40
C TRP A 134 -1.11 10.90 5.37
N TYR A 135 -2.41 11.14 5.57
CA TYR A 135 -3.43 10.11 5.44
C TYR A 135 -3.62 9.64 4.00
N ASP A 136 -3.51 10.52 3.01
CA ASP A 136 -3.52 10.16 1.59
C ASP A 136 -2.39 9.17 1.27
N ALA A 137 -1.21 9.34 1.87
CA ALA A 137 -0.10 8.40 1.75
C ALA A 137 -0.43 7.07 2.40
N CYS A 138 -0.92 7.05 3.65
CA CYS A 138 -1.31 5.80 4.30
C CYS A 138 -2.38 5.03 3.51
N ILE A 139 -3.43 5.73 3.08
CA ILE A 139 -4.60 5.13 2.42
C ILE A 139 -4.27 4.64 1.01
N HIS A 140 -3.29 5.23 0.32
CA HIS A 140 -2.79 4.73 -0.97
C HIS A 140 -2.32 3.27 -0.90
N PHE A 141 -1.63 2.91 0.18
CA PHE A 141 -1.16 1.54 0.38
C PHE A 141 -2.19 0.64 1.06
N SER A 142 -3.33 1.18 1.52
CA SER A 142 -4.27 0.46 2.38
C SER A 142 -5.28 -0.34 1.61
N ASP A 143 -5.62 -1.51 2.15
CA ASP A 143 -6.75 -2.34 1.73
C ASP A 143 -8.01 -2.00 2.54
N VAL A 144 -7.82 -1.56 3.79
CA VAL A 144 -8.90 -1.17 4.72
C VAL A 144 -8.54 0.12 5.43
N THR A 145 -9.49 1.04 5.49
CA THR A 145 -9.42 2.30 6.25
C THR A 145 -10.46 2.28 7.35
N LEU A 146 -9.99 2.26 8.60
CA LEU A 146 -10.80 2.26 9.81
C LEU A 146 -10.89 3.67 10.37
N LEU A 147 -12.11 4.21 10.42
CA LEU A 147 -12.38 5.55 10.92
C LEU A 147 -12.66 5.48 12.43
N HIS A 148 -11.66 5.84 13.23
CA HIS A 148 -11.67 5.82 14.69
C HIS A 148 -11.57 7.24 15.27
N ARG A 149 -11.74 7.38 16.58
CA ARG A 149 -11.68 8.66 17.31
C ARG A 149 -12.54 9.73 16.63
N ARG A 150 -13.78 9.37 16.29
CA ARG A 150 -14.71 10.22 15.51
C ARG A 150 -15.70 11.00 16.37
N GLU A 151 -15.45 11.05 17.67
CA GLU A 151 -16.43 11.59 18.61
C GLU A 151 -16.38 13.11 18.57
N GLY A 152 -17.53 13.75 18.38
CA GLY A 152 -17.57 15.20 18.17
C GLY A 152 -17.15 15.67 16.77
N VAL A 153 -16.72 14.77 15.89
CA VAL A 153 -16.39 15.09 14.48
C VAL A 153 -17.67 15.30 13.69
N ALA A 154 -17.70 16.32 12.83
CA ALA A 154 -18.89 16.63 12.07
C ALA A 154 -19.23 15.52 11.06
N ASN A 155 -20.50 15.07 11.01
CA ASN A 155 -20.96 14.08 10.03
C ASN A 155 -20.69 14.49 8.57
N LYS A 156 -20.72 15.80 8.30
CA LYS A 156 -20.36 16.34 6.98
C LYS A 156 -18.88 16.09 6.68
N TRP A 157 -17.99 16.39 7.61
CA TRP A 157 -16.56 16.15 7.46
C TRP A 157 -16.27 14.67 7.21
N MET A 158 -16.91 13.77 7.97
CA MET A 158 -16.78 12.31 7.78
C MET A 158 -17.21 11.86 6.38
N SER A 159 -18.32 12.41 5.88
CA SER A 159 -18.82 12.11 4.53
C SER A 159 -17.89 12.65 3.45
N ASP A 160 -17.40 13.88 3.60
CA ASP A 160 -16.48 14.52 2.67
C ASP A 160 -15.12 13.78 2.64
N PHE A 161 -14.62 13.36 3.80
CA PHE A 161 -13.38 12.60 3.92
C PHE A 161 -13.45 11.28 3.15
N GLN A 162 -14.53 10.50 3.32
CA GLN A 162 -14.74 9.26 2.55
C GLN A 162 -14.95 9.55 1.06
N ALA A 163 -15.73 10.60 0.73
CA ALA A 163 -16.00 10.99 -0.65
C ALA A 163 -14.72 11.29 -1.43
N ARG A 164 -13.74 11.94 -0.80
CA ARG A 164 -12.43 12.21 -1.42
C ARG A 164 -11.77 10.96 -2.00
N TYR A 165 -11.84 9.81 -1.33
CA TYR A 165 -11.18 8.58 -1.80
C TYR A 165 -12.07 7.81 -2.76
N ARG A 166 -13.37 7.73 -2.49
CA ARG A 166 -14.35 7.09 -3.38
C ARG A 166 -14.39 7.77 -4.76
N ASP A 167 -14.38 9.10 -4.80
CA ASP A 167 -14.45 9.87 -6.05
C ASP A 167 -13.14 9.78 -6.84
N ARG A 168 -12.05 9.35 -6.19
CA ARG A 168 -10.76 8.95 -6.80
C ARG A 168 -10.66 7.44 -7.06
N TYR A 169 -11.75 6.71 -6.88
CA TYR A 169 -11.86 5.26 -7.13
C TYR A 169 -10.91 4.39 -6.30
N TYR A 170 -10.58 4.81 -5.07
CA TYR A 170 -9.77 3.98 -4.18
C TYR A 170 -10.51 2.66 -3.89
N PRO A 171 -9.86 1.50 -4.08
CA PRO A 171 -10.50 0.19 -3.93
C PRO A 171 -10.70 -0.25 -2.46
N CYS A 172 -10.06 0.45 -1.53
CA CYS A 172 -10.01 0.07 -0.12
C CYS A 172 -11.38 0.18 0.58
N LEU A 173 -11.63 -0.70 1.54
CA LEU A 173 -12.84 -0.66 2.37
C LEU A 173 -12.77 0.50 3.36
N PHE A 174 -13.90 1.18 3.59
CA PHE A 174 -14.04 2.17 4.66
C PHE A 174 -15.03 1.66 5.70
N GLU A 175 -14.57 1.50 6.93
CA GLU A 175 -15.39 1.01 8.05
C GLU A 175 -15.29 1.94 9.25
N LEU A 176 -16.37 2.02 10.02
CA LEU A 176 -16.42 2.82 11.24
C LEU A 176 -16.03 1.97 12.44
N VAL A 177 -15.17 2.52 13.30
CA VAL A 177 -14.89 1.92 14.62
C VAL A 177 -15.85 2.54 15.63
N LYS A 178 -16.45 1.70 16.49
CA LYS A 178 -17.35 2.15 17.56
C LYS A 178 -17.00 1.46 18.86
N GLY A 179 -16.67 2.24 19.89
CA GLY A 179 -16.27 1.67 21.18
C GLY A 179 -15.07 0.74 21.03
N SER A 180 -14.12 1.12 20.17
CA SER A 180 -12.92 0.35 19.84
C SER A 180 -13.14 -0.98 19.13
N ARG A 181 -14.38 -1.28 18.71
CA ARG A 181 -14.71 -2.49 17.94
C ARG A 181 -14.95 -2.19 16.48
N VAL A 182 -14.45 -3.06 15.63
CA VAL A 182 -14.75 -3.13 14.20
C VAL A 182 -16.05 -3.90 14.02
N ARG A 183 -16.87 -3.52 13.04
CA ARG A 183 -18.17 -4.16 12.81
C ARG A 183 -18.05 -5.64 12.41
N ASN A 184 -17.05 -5.96 11.58
CA ASN A 184 -16.79 -7.32 11.12
C ASN A 184 -15.26 -7.55 11.06
N PRO A 185 -14.64 -7.96 12.18
CA PRO A 185 -13.21 -8.25 12.25
C PRO A 185 -12.72 -9.26 11.20
N ALA A 186 -13.47 -10.35 10.99
CA ALA A 186 -13.10 -11.38 10.01
C ALA A 186 -13.01 -10.83 8.58
N LEU A 187 -13.93 -9.95 8.17
CA LEU A 187 -13.86 -9.28 6.86
C LEU A 187 -12.62 -8.38 6.73
N VAL A 188 -12.22 -7.71 7.81
CA VAL A 188 -11.01 -6.88 7.80
C VAL A 188 -9.75 -7.73 7.65
N LEU A 189 -9.77 -8.97 8.13
CA LEU A 189 -8.65 -9.90 8.04
C LEU A 189 -8.65 -10.79 6.78
N GLU A 190 -9.74 -10.88 6.04
CA GLU A 190 -9.80 -11.66 4.79
C GLU A 190 -8.71 -11.22 3.82
N SER A 191 -7.83 -12.10 3.31
CA SER A 191 -6.60 -11.74 2.59
C SER A 191 -6.79 -11.46 1.08
N GLU A 192 -7.53 -10.40 0.73
CA GLU A 192 -7.82 -10.00 -0.68
C GLU A 192 -7.35 -8.56 -0.99
N ALA A 193 -6.21 -8.34 -1.64
CA ALA A 193 -5.69 -6.98 -1.88
C ALA A 193 -6.74 -6.00 -2.47
N ARG A 194 -6.83 -4.80 -1.88
CA ARG A 194 -7.78 -3.70 -2.16
C ARG A 194 -7.08 -2.34 -2.06
N ARG A 195 -5.83 -2.26 -2.49
CA ARG A 195 -4.94 -1.09 -2.40
C ARG A 195 -4.65 -0.50 -3.78
N MET A 196 -4.25 0.77 -3.83
CA MET A 196 -3.80 1.41 -5.08
C MET A 196 -2.38 0.98 -5.46
N SER A 197 -1.54 0.74 -4.45
CA SER A 197 -0.14 0.38 -4.65
C SER A 197 0.03 -1.09 -4.99
N HIS A 198 0.87 -1.38 -6.00
CA HIS A 198 1.32 -2.72 -6.35
C HIS A 198 2.65 -3.12 -5.66
N ALA A 199 3.16 -2.28 -4.75
CA ALA A 199 4.49 -2.48 -4.16
C ALA A 199 4.68 -3.80 -3.39
N PHE A 200 3.58 -4.38 -2.90
CA PHE A 200 3.60 -5.65 -2.15
C PHE A 200 3.22 -6.87 -3.00
N ASP A 201 2.85 -6.64 -4.25
CA ASP A 201 2.50 -7.73 -5.15
C ASP A 201 3.78 -8.48 -5.54
N ALA A 202 3.63 -9.74 -5.95
CA ALA A 202 4.75 -10.51 -6.45
C ALA A 202 5.28 -9.81 -7.71
N ASP A 203 6.59 -9.57 -7.79
CA ASP A 203 7.17 -9.05 -9.01
C ASP A 203 6.98 -10.15 -10.08
N GLU A 204 6.06 -9.94 -11.04
CA GLU A 204 5.89 -10.84 -12.19
C GLU A 204 7.21 -11.01 -12.99
N TRP A 205 8.17 -10.12 -12.75
CA TRP A 205 9.50 -10.05 -13.34
C TRP A 205 10.63 -10.62 -12.45
N ALA A 206 10.33 -11.15 -11.25
CA ALA A 206 11.34 -11.72 -10.37
C ALA A 206 12.07 -12.90 -11.02
N GLY A 207 13.29 -12.65 -11.53
CA GLY A 207 14.13 -13.65 -12.19
C GLY A 207 14.65 -13.26 -13.56
N ILE A 208 14.20 -12.14 -14.14
CA ILE A 208 14.77 -11.62 -15.39
C ILE A 208 15.93 -10.68 -15.03
N SER A 209 17.16 -11.18 -15.19
CA SER A 209 18.35 -10.34 -15.13
C SER A 209 18.39 -9.46 -16.39
N LEU A 210 18.31 -8.15 -16.22
CA LEU A 210 18.58 -7.17 -17.29
C LEU A 210 20.08 -7.01 -17.59
N GLU A 211 20.95 -7.78 -16.91
CA GLU A 211 22.39 -7.77 -17.14
C GLU A 211 22.71 -8.45 -18.49
N GLY A 212 22.94 -7.63 -19.52
CA GLY A 212 23.27 -8.10 -20.88
C GLY A 212 22.26 -7.74 -21.98
N VAL A 213 21.20 -6.97 -21.67
CA VAL A 213 20.31 -6.42 -22.70
C VAL A 213 20.99 -5.21 -23.33
N GLU A 214 21.57 -5.39 -24.52
CA GLU A 214 22.13 -4.31 -25.33
C GLU A 214 20.97 -3.55 -25.99
N PHE A 215 20.73 -2.32 -25.55
CA PHE A 215 19.76 -1.43 -26.18
C PHE A 215 20.33 -1.00 -27.53
N GLY A 216 19.70 -1.43 -28.62
CA GLY A 216 20.08 -0.99 -29.96
C GLY A 216 19.93 0.52 -30.07
N THR A 217 21.04 1.23 -30.28
CA THR A 217 21.00 2.63 -30.70
C THR A 217 20.61 2.62 -32.18
N GLU A 218 19.40 3.07 -32.50
CA GLU A 218 18.97 3.20 -33.89
C GLU A 218 19.89 4.17 -34.64
N ASP A 219 20.58 3.64 -35.66
CA ASP A 219 21.41 4.40 -36.59
C ASP A 219 20.55 5.37 -37.42
N GLU A 220 21.09 6.58 -37.61
CA GLU A 220 20.59 7.59 -38.54
C GLU A 220 20.68 7.05 -39.98
N GLU A 221 19.55 6.94 -40.69
CA GLU A 221 19.54 6.83 -42.15
C GLU A 221 18.85 8.06 -42.76
N ASP A 222 19.69 8.97 -43.26
CA ASP A 222 19.38 9.95 -44.30
C ASP A 222 18.91 9.23 -45.59
N ASP A 223 17.85 9.71 -46.24
CA ASP A 223 17.79 9.61 -47.71
C ASP A 223 17.13 10.84 -48.37
N GLU A 224 17.88 11.41 -49.31
CA GLU A 224 17.56 12.59 -50.12
C GLU A 224 16.62 12.24 -51.28
N GLY A 225 15.55 13.03 -51.43
CA GLY A 225 15.19 13.64 -52.72
C GLY A 225 14.40 12.83 -53.76
N ASP A 226 13.19 13.31 -54.10
CA ASP A 226 12.99 13.90 -55.44
C ASP A 226 11.81 14.88 -55.48
N ARG A 227 11.94 15.91 -56.32
CA ARG A 227 11.04 17.05 -56.49
C ARG A 227 9.89 16.71 -57.43
N LEU A 228 8.72 17.33 -57.23
CA LEU A 228 8.03 18.23 -58.19
C LEU A 228 6.60 18.58 -57.70
N ALA A 229 6.32 19.88 -57.59
CA ALA A 229 4.97 20.46 -57.49
C ALA A 229 4.44 20.80 -58.92
N PRO A 230 3.29 21.48 -59.14
CA PRO A 230 2.22 21.92 -58.23
C PRO A 230 0.76 21.79 -58.80
N SER A 231 -0.23 22.18 -58.00
CA SER A 231 -1.35 23.09 -58.31
C SER A 231 -2.75 22.62 -57.88
N GLY A 232 -3.59 23.56 -57.42
CA GLY A 232 -5.05 23.40 -57.53
C GLY A 232 -5.92 23.67 -56.29
N LYS A 233 -6.08 24.95 -55.94
CA LYS A 233 -7.23 25.65 -55.30
C LYS A 233 -8.46 24.85 -54.77
N SER A 234 -8.86 25.31 -53.57
CA SER A 234 -10.22 25.72 -53.14
C SER A 234 -11.24 24.68 -52.64
N GLY A 235 -11.92 25.05 -51.54
CA GLY A 235 -13.39 24.92 -51.47
C GLY A 235 -13.97 23.93 -50.45
N LYS A 236 -14.26 24.44 -49.25
CA LYS A 236 -15.51 24.28 -48.45
C LYS A 236 -16.41 23.03 -48.64
N LYS A 237 -16.79 22.51 -47.45
CA LYS A 237 -18.08 21.92 -47.02
C LYS A 237 -18.31 20.40 -47.23
N ALA A 238 -18.19 19.70 -46.10
CA ALA A 238 -19.23 18.90 -45.46
C ALA A 238 -20.14 18.04 -46.35
N LYS A 239 -19.93 16.72 -46.31
CA LYS A 239 -21.04 15.75 -46.31
C LYS A 239 -20.62 14.40 -45.69
N ARG A 240 -21.48 13.97 -44.78
CA ARG A 240 -21.67 12.65 -44.16
C ARG A 240 -21.10 11.42 -44.89
N ALA A 241 -20.46 10.59 -44.05
CA ALA A 241 -20.57 9.13 -43.93
C ALA A 241 -20.31 8.25 -45.16
N ALA A 242 -19.13 7.62 -45.17
CA ALA A 242 -18.96 6.26 -45.68
C ALA A 242 -17.80 5.56 -44.95
N LYS A 243 -18.18 4.48 -44.27
CA LYS A 243 -17.37 3.42 -43.66
C LYS A 243 -16.20 2.99 -44.55
N LYS A 244 -14.96 3.08 -44.05
CA LYS A 244 -13.86 2.25 -44.53
C LYS A 244 -12.99 1.82 -43.35
N LYS A 245 -12.78 0.52 -43.31
CA LYS A 245 -12.04 -0.26 -42.35
C LYS A 245 -10.56 -0.07 -42.70
N GLU A 246 -9.83 0.65 -41.86
CA GLU A 246 -8.37 0.63 -41.88
C GLU A 246 -7.96 -0.04 -40.57
N ALA A 247 -7.45 -1.26 -40.74
CA ALA A 247 -6.63 -1.91 -39.74
C ALA A 247 -5.40 -1.02 -39.59
N ALA A 248 -5.29 -0.33 -38.46
CA ALA A 248 -4.02 0.17 -38.02
C ALA A 248 -3.23 -1.07 -37.58
N ASP A 249 -2.14 -1.34 -38.31
CA ASP A 249 -1.02 -2.10 -37.78
C ASP A 249 -0.75 -1.56 -36.37
N LYS A 250 -1.05 -2.37 -35.37
CA LYS A 250 -0.35 -2.27 -34.11
C LYS A 250 1.02 -2.85 -34.43
N GLU A 251 1.97 -1.96 -34.71
CA GLU A 251 3.34 -2.28 -34.34
C GLU A 251 3.26 -2.55 -32.84
N ASP A 252 3.43 -3.83 -32.50
CA ASP A 252 3.64 -4.28 -31.15
C ASP A 252 4.95 -3.62 -30.72
N ASP A 253 4.81 -2.44 -30.11
CA ASP A 253 5.84 -1.80 -29.31
C ASP A 253 6.09 -2.75 -28.14
N ASP A 254 6.95 -3.74 -28.37
CA ASP A 254 7.55 -4.63 -27.37
C ASP A 254 8.53 -3.84 -26.48
N GLY A 255 8.24 -2.56 -26.22
CA GLY A 255 8.84 -1.77 -25.17
C GLY A 255 8.59 -2.51 -23.87
N MET A 256 9.65 -3.09 -23.31
CA MET A 256 9.59 -3.73 -22.00
C MET A 256 9.15 -2.68 -20.97
N ASP A 257 7.87 -2.72 -20.58
CA ASP A 257 7.31 -1.91 -19.51
C ASP A 257 8.08 -2.20 -18.23
N LEU A 258 9.08 -1.37 -17.94
CA LEU A 258 9.80 -1.39 -16.68
C LEU A 258 8.76 -1.22 -15.55
N PRO A 259 8.91 -1.92 -14.42
CA PRO A 259 7.95 -1.84 -13.33
C PRO A 259 7.80 -0.38 -12.89
N GLU A 260 6.57 0.12 -12.96
CA GLU A 260 6.22 1.47 -12.53
C GLU A 260 6.56 1.61 -11.04
N ILE A 261 7.48 2.51 -10.70
CA ILE A 261 7.81 2.81 -9.31
C ILE A 261 6.59 3.45 -8.67
N ASP A 262 6.21 2.99 -7.47
CA ASP A 262 5.06 3.59 -6.78
C ASP A 262 5.26 5.12 -6.61
N PRO A 263 4.24 5.95 -6.91
CA PRO A 263 4.39 7.41 -6.86
C PRO A 263 4.84 8.00 -5.53
N TYR A 264 4.64 7.29 -4.41
CA TYR A 264 5.15 7.70 -3.10
C TYR A 264 6.61 7.32 -2.87
N PHE A 265 7.14 6.32 -3.59
CA PHE A 265 8.54 5.88 -3.55
C PHE A 265 9.44 6.65 -4.52
N GLU A 266 8.88 7.35 -5.51
CA GLU A 266 9.65 8.15 -6.45
C GLU A 266 10.51 9.24 -5.79
N ARG A 267 11.75 9.38 -6.27
CA ARG A 267 12.75 10.34 -5.79
C ARG A 267 13.27 11.21 -6.93
N ARG A 268 13.59 12.46 -6.61
CA ARG A 268 14.36 13.36 -7.49
C ARG A 268 15.83 12.91 -7.53
N ALA A 269 16.58 13.39 -8.52
CA ALA A 269 18.03 13.12 -8.64
C ALA A 269 18.86 13.44 -7.36
N GLY A 270 18.35 14.30 -6.47
CA GLY A 270 18.97 14.60 -5.17
C GLY A 270 18.54 13.68 -4.01
N GLY A 271 17.85 12.56 -4.28
CA GLY A 271 17.41 11.58 -3.26
C GLY A 271 16.15 11.95 -2.47
N GLN A 272 15.64 13.17 -2.62
CA GLN A 272 14.40 13.63 -1.98
C GLN A 272 13.17 13.04 -2.66
N ARG A 273 12.16 12.64 -1.87
CA ARG A 273 10.86 12.17 -2.40
C ARG A 273 10.21 13.25 -3.27
N ILE A 274 9.58 12.83 -4.37
CA ILE A 274 8.78 13.72 -5.20
C ILE A 274 7.53 14.17 -4.45
N ARG A 275 6.84 13.22 -3.80
CA ARG A 275 5.70 13.48 -2.91
C ARG A 275 6.19 13.70 -1.47
N VAL A 276 6.17 14.94 -1.02
CA VAL A 276 6.50 15.30 0.36
C VAL A 276 5.21 15.30 1.18
N ILE A 277 5.23 14.59 2.30
CA ILE A 277 4.14 14.54 3.27
C ILE A 277 4.53 15.28 4.55
N PRO A 278 3.58 15.83 5.32
CA PRO A 278 3.89 16.52 6.56
C PRO A 278 4.41 15.57 7.63
N ASP A 279 5.22 16.12 8.53
CA ASP A 279 5.72 15.44 9.71
C ASP A 279 4.61 15.38 10.78
N VAL A 280 4.02 14.19 10.96
CA VAL A 280 2.88 13.96 11.86
C VAL A 280 3.22 14.25 13.32
N SER A 281 4.49 14.10 13.73
CA SER A 281 4.93 14.31 15.11
C SER A 281 4.69 15.74 15.61
N ARG A 282 4.58 16.70 14.69
CA ARG A 282 4.30 18.13 14.99
C ARG A 282 2.85 18.40 15.42
N PHE A 283 1.99 17.41 15.30
CA PHE A 283 0.54 17.53 15.55
C PHE A 283 0.05 16.58 16.65
N LEU A 284 0.95 15.84 17.29
CA LEU A 284 0.66 14.82 18.30
C LEU A 284 0.94 15.29 19.73
#